data_AF-A0A2M8B9U6-F1
#
_entry.id   AF-A0A2M8B9U6-F1
#
_cell.length_a   1.000
_cell.length_b   1.000
_cell.length_c   1.000
_cell.angle_alpha   90.00
_cell.angle_beta   90.00
_cell.angle_gamma   90.00
#
_symmetry.space_group_name_H-M   'P 1'
#
loop_
_entity.id
_entity.type
_entity.pdbx_description
1 polymer ?
#
loop_
_entity_poly.entity_id
_entity_poly.type
_entity_poly.pdbx_seq_one_letter_code
_entity_poly.pdbx_strand_id
1 'polypeptide(L)'
;MYCQACGTPNDDNNFKCIQCGGVLPRAELAGPQPGQTVDTPLSKNEYLIYTIAFLFIPCVNVLVSSILYYIWRAKQPNRANQMNRLGFMVFGAQLLLGILLRLAGLS
;
A
#
# COMPACT_ATOMS: atom_id res chain seq x y z
N MET A 1 31.34 10.56 -16.31
CA MET A 1 31.73 10.20 -14.92
C MET A 1 33.17 9.64 -14.84
N TYR A 2 33.83 9.65 -13.66
CA TYR A 2 35.18 9.06 -13.49
C TYR A 2 35.14 7.69 -12.81
N CYS A 3 35.97 6.75 -13.27
CA CYS A 3 36.08 5.43 -12.65
C CYS A 3 36.79 5.50 -11.30
N GLN A 4 36.17 4.97 -10.24
CA GLN A 4 36.77 4.93 -8.90
C GLN A 4 37.96 3.96 -8.79
N ALA A 5 38.07 2.99 -9.69
CA ALA A 5 39.14 1.99 -9.67
C ALA A 5 40.42 2.45 -10.37
N CYS A 6 40.31 3.25 -11.45
CA CYS A 6 41.46 3.61 -12.28
C CYS A 6 41.49 5.08 -12.72
N GLY A 7 40.54 5.90 -12.28
CA GLY A 7 40.49 7.34 -12.58
C GLY A 7 40.15 7.70 -14.02
N THR A 8 39.88 6.72 -14.89
CA THR A 8 39.57 7.00 -16.30
C THR A 8 38.24 7.75 -16.44
N PRO A 9 38.17 8.81 -17.29
CA PRO A 9 36.90 9.41 -17.68
C PRO A 9 36.09 8.45 -18.57
N ASN A 10 34.82 8.27 -18.24
CA ASN A 10 33.88 7.41 -18.97
C ASN A 10 32.60 8.18 -19.28
N ASP A 11 31.92 7.78 -20.35
CA ASP A 11 30.58 8.26 -20.71
C ASP A 11 29.56 7.93 -19.61
N ASP A 12 28.53 8.76 -19.46
CA ASP A 12 27.51 8.58 -18.41
C ASP A 12 26.60 7.37 -18.67
N ASN A 13 26.59 6.84 -19.90
CA ASN A 13 25.86 5.63 -20.27
C ASN A 13 26.65 4.33 -20.06
N ASN A 14 27.94 4.40 -19.71
CA ASN A 14 28.77 3.20 -19.54
C ASN A 14 28.54 2.55 -18.17
N PHE A 15 28.19 1.26 -18.19
CA PHE A 15 28.03 0.44 -16.97
C PHE A 15 29.37 -0.08 -16.42
N LYS A 16 30.39 -0.14 -17.26
CA LYS A 16 31.74 -0.59 -16.93
C LYS A 16 32.74 0.38 -17.49
N CYS A 17 33.86 0.52 -16.79
CA CYS A 17 34.96 1.33 -17.28
C CYS A 17 35.57 0.70 -18.53
N ILE A 18 35.78 1.52 -19.57
CA ILE A 18 36.37 1.08 -20.84
C ILE A 18 37.84 0.64 -20.71
N GLN A 19 38.51 1.03 -19.64
CA GLN A 19 39.93 0.72 -19.42
C GLN A 19 40.10 -0.49 -18.49
N CYS A 20 39.56 -0.44 -17.27
CA CYS A 20 39.80 -1.49 -16.28
C CYS A 20 38.66 -2.49 -16.11
N GLY A 21 37.53 -2.30 -16.79
CA GLY A 21 36.34 -3.13 -16.64
C GLY A 21 35.58 -2.97 -15.31
N GLY A 22 36.03 -2.08 -14.42
CA GLY A 22 35.40 -1.80 -13.13
C GLY A 22 33.98 -1.24 -13.29
N VAL A 23 33.06 -1.64 -12.42
CA VAL A 23 31.65 -1.20 -12.46
C VAL A 23 31.56 0.27 -12.09
N LEU A 24 30.88 1.07 -12.92
CA LEU A 24 30.69 2.49 -12.68
C LEU A 24 29.37 2.72 -11.92
N PRO A 25 29.35 3.57 -10.87
CA PRO A 25 28.12 3.91 -10.17
C PRO A 25 27.23 4.71 -11.13
N ARG A 26 26.09 4.14 -11.52
CA ARG A 26 25.10 4.82 -12.36
C ARG A 26 24.52 5.99 -11.58
N ALA A 27 24.97 7.21 -11.88
CA ALA A 27 24.25 8.41 -11.45
C ALA A 27 22.86 8.36 -12.09
N GLU A 28 21.82 8.45 -11.27
CA GLU A 28 20.43 8.61 -11.67
C GLU A 28 19.80 7.51 -12.57
N LEU A 29 19.56 6.33 -11.99
CA LEU A 29 18.25 5.70 -12.16
C LEU A 29 17.68 5.34 -10.78
N ALA A 30 17.51 6.36 -9.94
CA ALA A 30 16.42 6.35 -8.97
C ALA A 30 15.10 6.76 -9.68
N GLY A 31 14.86 6.24 -10.88
CA GLY A 31 13.49 6.12 -11.37
C GLY A 31 12.80 5.09 -10.48
N PRO A 32 11.49 5.22 -10.19
CA PRO A 32 10.77 4.23 -9.40
C PRO A 32 11.03 2.85 -10.02
N GLN A 33 11.68 1.96 -9.27
CA GLN A 33 11.95 0.61 -9.75
C GLN A 33 10.61 -0.04 -10.09
N PRO A 34 10.38 -0.49 -11.35
CA PRO A 34 9.15 -1.16 -11.72
C PRO A 34 9.09 -2.47 -10.94
N GLY A 35 8.36 -2.47 -9.82
CA GLY A 35 8.26 -3.61 -8.91
C GLY A 35 8.34 -3.27 -7.42
N GLN A 36 8.82 -2.08 -7.03
CA GLN A 36 8.70 -1.64 -5.64
C GLN A 36 7.29 -1.08 -5.41
N THR A 37 6.40 -1.93 -4.93
CA THR A 37 5.13 -1.46 -4.36
C THR A 37 5.43 -0.71 -3.08
N VAL A 38 5.52 0.63 -3.17
CA VAL A 38 5.55 1.49 -1.98
C VAL A 38 4.29 1.18 -1.18
N ASP A 39 4.46 0.77 0.07
CA ASP A 39 3.34 0.49 0.98
C ASP A 39 2.73 1.82 1.44
N THR A 40 1.90 2.40 0.58
CA THR A 40 1.21 3.66 0.82
C THR A 40 -0.07 3.39 1.63
N PRO A 41 -0.35 4.18 2.69
CA PRO A 41 -1.62 4.10 3.40
C PRO A 41 -2.80 4.43 2.47
N LEU A 42 -4.01 3.99 2.84
CA LEU A 42 -5.23 4.35 2.12
C LEU A 42 -5.39 5.87 2.10
N SER A 43 -5.66 6.43 0.92
CA SER A 43 -6.00 7.84 0.76
C SER A 43 -7.33 8.16 1.45
N LYS A 44 -7.55 9.43 1.82
CA LYS A 44 -8.81 9.90 2.42
C LYS A 44 -10.03 9.57 1.55
N ASN A 45 -9.88 9.72 0.23
CA ASN A 45 -10.97 9.42 -0.71
C ASN A 45 -11.27 7.91 -0.75
N GLU A 46 -10.25 7.06 -0.71
CA GLU A 46 -10.41 5.60 -0.65
C GLU A 46 -11.10 5.20 0.66
N TYR A 47 -10.66 5.76 1.80
CA TYR A 47 -11.32 5.56 3.09
C TYR A 47 -12.81 5.89 3.02
N LEU A 48 -13.17 7.04 2.44
CA LEU A 48 -14.55 7.47 2.33
C LEU A 48 -15.38 6.50 1.47
N ILE A 49 -14.86 6.11 0.30
CA ILE A 49 -15.53 5.18 -0.61
C ILE A 49 -15.75 3.83 0.07
N TYR A 50 -14.72 3.23 0.69
CA TYR A 50 -14.86 1.94 1.35
C TYR A 50 -15.78 1.99 2.56
N THR A 51 -15.75 3.09 3.34
CA THR A 51 -16.66 3.28 4.46
C THR A 51 -18.11 3.30 3.99
N ILE A 52 -18.42 4.07 2.93
CA ILE A 52 -19.75 4.14 2.34
C ILE A 52 -20.17 2.75 1.84
N ALA A 53 -19.32 2.05 1.09
CA ALA A 53 -19.63 0.72 0.57
C ALA A 53 -19.93 -0.29 1.69
N PHE A 54 -19.13 -0.31 2.76
CA PHE A 54 -19.35 -1.19 3.91
C PHE A 54 -20.56 -0.80 4.76
N LEU A 55 -20.95 0.47 4.75
CA LEU A 55 -22.14 0.94 5.45
C LEU A 55 -23.42 0.36 4.82
N PHE A 56 -23.50 0.32 3.49
CA PHE A 56 -24.67 -0.17 2.76
C PHE A 56 -24.69 -1.69 2.56
N ILE A 57 -23.55 -2.38 2.71
CA ILE A 57 -23.45 -3.83 2.53
C ILE A 57 -22.86 -4.50 3.79
N PRO A 58 -23.58 -4.44 4.93
CA PRO A 58 -23.06 -4.90 6.23
C PRO A 58 -22.74 -6.39 6.27
N CYS A 59 -23.52 -7.22 5.56
CA CYS A 59 -23.45 -8.68 5.65
C CYS A 59 -22.12 -9.28 5.18
N VAL A 60 -21.42 -8.61 4.27
CA VAL A 60 -20.16 -9.12 3.69
C VAL A 60 -18.95 -8.23 4.00
N ASN A 61 -19.15 -7.09 4.66
CA ASN A 61 -18.11 -6.14 5.03
C ASN A 61 -16.88 -6.84 5.64
N VAL A 62 -17.07 -7.57 6.75
CA VAL A 62 -15.96 -8.19 7.49
C VAL A 62 -15.26 -9.28 6.67
N LEU A 63 -16.02 -10.00 5.84
CA LEU A 63 -15.48 -11.06 4.99
C LEU A 63 -14.63 -10.46 3.86
N VAL A 64 -15.13 -9.40 3.21
CA VAL A 64 -14.43 -8.67 2.16
C VAL A 64 -13.15 -8.02 2.72
N SER A 65 -13.24 -7.28 3.83
CA SER A 65 -12.07 -6.64 4.46
C SER A 65 -10.99 -7.65 4.87
N SER A 66 -11.39 -8.83 5.35
CA SER A 66 -10.49 -9.93 5.71
C SER A 66 -9.82 -10.56 4.48
N ILE A 67 -10.55 -10.79 3.38
CA ILE A 67 -9.96 -11.31 2.14
C ILE A 67 -8.94 -10.33 1.58
N LEU A 68 -9.30 -9.03 1.52
CA LEU A 68 -8.38 -7.98 1.09
C LEU A 68 -7.13 -7.92 1.97
N TYR A 69 -7.28 -8.12 3.28
CA TYR A 69 -6.14 -8.26 4.18
C TYR A 69 -5.19 -9.40 3.76
N TYR A 70 -5.72 -10.60 3.50
CA TYR A 70 -4.88 -11.74 3.11
C TYR A 70 -4.21 -11.57 1.75
N ILE A 71 -4.86 -10.90 0.79
CA ILE A 71 -4.28 -10.63 -0.52
C ILE A 71 -3.17 -9.56 -0.41
N TRP A 72 -3.40 -8.51 0.39
CA TRP A 72 -2.49 -7.37 0.45
C TRP A 72 -1.40 -7.49 1.51
N ARG A 73 -1.52 -8.37 2.52
CA ARG A 73 -0.53 -8.52 3.61
C ARG A 73 0.91 -8.75 3.13
N ALA A 74 1.10 -9.35 1.95
CA ALA A 74 2.42 -9.67 1.42
C ALA A 74 3.09 -8.49 0.69
N LYS A 75 2.30 -7.55 0.15
CA LYS A 75 2.80 -6.44 -0.68
C LYS A 75 2.60 -5.06 -0.05
N GLN A 76 1.50 -4.87 0.68
CA GLN A 76 1.08 -3.58 1.28
C GLN A 76 0.48 -3.82 2.68
N PRO A 77 1.31 -4.21 3.68
CA PRO A 77 0.82 -4.60 5.01
C PRO A 77 0.11 -3.48 5.76
N ASN A 78 0.53 -2.21 5.61
CA ASN A 78 -0.17 -1.09 6.23
C ASN A 78 -1.57 -0.92 5.65
N ARG A 79 -1.69 -0.99 4.32
CA ARG A 79 -2.98 -0.94 3.62
C ARG A 79 -3.90 -2.08 4.05
N ALA A 80 -3.36 -3.30 4.13
CA ALA A 80 -4.10 -4.49 4.54
C ALA A 80 -4.68 -4.30 5.96
N ASN A 81 -3.86 -3.89 6.92
CA ASN A 81 -4.28 -3.65 8.31
C ASN A 81 -5.37 -2.57 8.41
N GLN A 82 -5.21 -1.47 7.66
CA GLN A 82 -6.18 -0.39 7.61
C GLN A 82 -7.55 -0.86 7.10
N MET A 83 -7.53 -1.64 6.01
CA MET A 83 -8.76 -2.18 5.42
C MET A 83 -9.47 -3.14 6.36
N ASN A 84 -8.72 -4.05 7.00
CA ASN A 84 -9.27 -4.99 7.98
C ASN A 84 -9.91 -4.25 9.17
N ARG A 85 -9.18 -3.29 9.74
CA ARG A 85 -9.66 -2.49 10.89
C ARG A 85 -10.90 -1.69 10.54
N LEU A 86 -10.94 -1.08 9.35
CA LEU A 86 -12.09 -0.32 8.87
C LEU A 86 -13.34 -1.20 8.82
N GLY A 87 -13.21 -2.41 8.29
CA GLY A 87 -14.35 -3.33 8.20
C GLY A 87 -14.94 -3.70 9.56
N PHE A 88 -14.08 -4.06 10.53
CA PHE A 88 -14.51 -4.33 11.90
C PHE A 88 -15.10 -3.11 12.61
N MET A 89 -14.55 -1.91 12.38
CA MET A 89 -15.10 -0.67 12.93
C MET A 89 -16.51 -0.39 12.43
N VAL A 90 -16.74 -0.49 11.11
CA VAL A 90 -18.06 -0.26 10.51
C VAL A 90 -19.07 -1.31 11.00
N PHE A 91 -18.66 -2.59 11.06
CA PHE A 91 -19.51 -3.65 11.59
C PHE A 91 -19.88 -3.41 13.07
N GLY A 92 -18.90 -3.06 13.90
CA GLY A 92 -19.12 -2.74 15.31
C GLY A 92 -20.06 -1.54 15.50
N ALA A 93 -19.91 -0.50 14.68
CA ALA A 93 -20.80 0.67 14.71
C ALA A 93 -22.24 0.32 14.29
N GLN A 94 -22.42 -0.50 13.25
CA GLN A 94 -23.74 -0.98 12.82
C GLN A 94 -24.41 -1.84 13.89
N LEU A 95 -23.65 -2.75 14.51
CA LEU A 95 -24.13 -3.61 15.59
C LEU A 95 -24.55 -2.77 16.80
N LEU A 96 -23.72 -1.80 17.20
CA LEU A 96 -24.01 -0.88 18.29
C LEU A 96 -25.25 -0.02 17.99
N LEU A 97 -25.36 0.52 16.77
CA LEU A 97 -26.55 1.28 16.35
C LEU A 97 -27.81 0.42 16.39
N GLY A 98 -27.75 -0.82 15.89
CA GLY A 98 -28.86 -1.77 15.95
C GLY A 98 -29.30 -2.06 17.39
N ILE A 99 -28.35 -2.25 18.30
CA ILE A 99 -28.64 -2.43 19.74
C ILE A 99 -29.31 -1.18 20.32
N LEU A 100 -28.78 0.01 20.04
CA LEU A 100 -29.36 1.26 20.55
C LEU A 100 -30.78 1.50 20.02
N LEU A 101 -31.04 1.24 18.74
CA LEU A 101 -32.37 1.37 18.14
C LEU A 101 -33.37 0.39 18.75
N ARG A 102 -32.95 -0.84 19.04
CA ARG A 102 -33.76 -1.83 19.76
C ARG A 102 -34.07 -1.38 21.19
N LEU A 103 -33.07 -0.89 21.93
CA LEU A 103 -33.26 -0.37 23.29
C LEU A 103 -34.17 0.86 23.34
N ALA A 104 -34.15 1.68 22.28
CA ALA A 104 -35.01 2.85 22.14
C ALA A 104 -36.44 2.50 21.66
N GLY A 105 -36.76 1.24 21.38
CA GLY A 105 -38.07 0.82 20.89
C GLY A 105 -38.40 1.28 19.46
N LEU A 106 -37.38 1.65 18.68
CA LEU A 106 -37.52 2.19 17.32
C LEU A 106 -37.38 1.13 16.23
N SER A 107 -37.28 -0.16 16.59
CA SER A 107 -37.04 -1.29 15.68
C SER A 107 -37.76 -2.57 16.04
#